data_AF-A0A9W6T6X3-F1
#
_entry.id   AF-A0A9W6T6X3-F1
#
_cell.length_a   1.000
_cell.length_b   1.000
_cell.length_c   1.000
_cell.angle_alpha   90.00
_cell.angle_beta   90.00
_cell.angle_gamma   90.00
#
_symmetry.space_group_name_H-M   'P 1'
#
loop_
_entity.id
_entity.type
_entity.pdbx_description
1 polymer ?
#
loop_
_entity_poly.entity_id
_entity_poly.type
_entity_poly.pdbx_seq_one_letter_code
_entity_poly.pdbx_strand_id
1 'polypeptide(L)'
;MNNMRIFVIGDIAKIENPVSRWTRFLDQKQDSHELTPISYSKDVLSKAGKSQSKSAFLITAPGSQSTYLKAITKIPFDYSHEDNAKIFLACEYLQCVEGPFWRGIRGTGLAYGANIYTDHDYGQLIFSIYRGADTEKAFSVAKEIVNDFYCK
;
A
#
# COMPACT_ATOMS: atom_id res chain seq x y z
N MET A 1 -30.99 -14.05 -2.99
CA MET A 1 -29.76 -13.29 -2.69
C MET A 1 -28.61 -13.95 -3.45
N ASN A 2 -28.15 -13.36 -4.55
CA ASN A 2 -27.10 -13.94 -5.38
C ASN A 2 -25.85 -13.03 -5.26
N ASN A 3 -24.65 -13.62 -5.10
CA ASN A 3 -23.37 -12.91 -4.90
C ASN A 3 -23.08 -12.33 -3.50
N MET A 4 -23.31 -13.12 -2.43
CA MET A 4 -22.95 -12.73 -1.05
C MET A 4 -21.72 -13.53 -0.56
N ARG A 5 -20.79 -12.87 0.14
CA ARG A 5 -19.68 -13.49 0.86
C ARG A 5 -19.79 -13.15 2.34
N ILE A 6 -19.56 -14.13 3.21
CA ILE A 6 -19.65 -13.95 4.66
C ILE A 6 -18.29 -14.30 5.26
N PHE A 7 -17.72 -13.36 6.01
CA PHE A 7 -16.50 -13.57 6.78
C PHE A 7 -16.84 -13.48 8.27
N VAL A 8 -16.45 -14.48 9.04
CA VAL A 8 -16.75 -14.59 10.48
C VAL A 8 -15.44 -14.64 11.24
N ILE A 9 -15.28 -13.75 12.23
CA ILE A 9 -14.12 -13.69 13.12
C ILE A 9 -14.59 -14.01 14.53
N GLY A 10 -13.98 -15.00 15.16
CA GLY A 10 -14.26 -15.39 16.54
C GLY A 10 -13.75 -16.78 16.87
N ASP A 11 -13.96 -17.20 18.12
CA ASP A 11 -13.71 -18.59 18.53
C ASP A 11 -14.85 -19.48 18.01
N ILE A 12 -14.79 -19.80 16.71
CA ILE A 12 -15.83 -20.58 16.02
C ILE A 12 -16.05 -21.94 16.70
N ALA A 13 -15.02 -22.50 17.33
CA ALA A 13 -15.10 -23.77 18.05
C ALA A 13 -16.00 -23.70 19.30
N LYS A 14 -16.20 -22.52 19.89
CA LYS A 14 -17.13 -22.31 21.01
C LYS A 14 -18.57 -22.02 20.59
N ILE A 15 -18.81 -21.79 19.31
CA ILE A 15 -20.16 -21.50 18.82
C ILE A 15 -20.81 -22.82 18.45
N GLU A 16 -21.91 -23.16 19.14
CA GLU A 16 -22.68 -24.34 18.81
C GLU A 16 -23.34 -24.16 17.44
N ASN A 17 -23.12 -25.13 16.54
CA ASN A 17 -23.69 -25.14 15.19
C ASN A 17 -23.48 -23.80 14.42
N PRO A 18 -22.23 -23.34 14.23
CA PRO A 18 -21.96 -21.98 13.74
C PRO A 18 -22.50 -21.73 12.32
N VAL A 19 -22.65 -22.80 11.54
CA VAL A 19 -23.19 -22.74 10.17
C VAL A 19 -24.72 -22.69 10.16
N SER A 20 -25.39 -23.24 11.17
CA SER A 20 -26.86 -23.36 11.20
C SER A 20 -27.57 -22.01 11.29
N ARG A 21 -26.92 -20.98 11.84
CA ARG A 21 -27.45 -19.61 11.88
C ARG A 21 -27.67 -19.00 10.49
N TRP A 22 -27.05 -19.56 9.47
CA TRP A 22 -27.14 -19.06 8.09
C TRP A 22 -28.20 -19.78 7.24
N THR A 23 -28.79 -20.87 7.72
CA THR A 23 -29.77 -21.66 6.94
C THR A 23 -30.99 -20.83 6.51
N ARG A 24 -31.43 -19.89 7.35
CA ARG A 24 -32.49 -18.91 7.01
C ARG A 24 -32.20 -18.07 5.76
N PHE A 25 -30.94 -17.95 5.35
CA PHE A 25 -30.54 -17.25 4.12
C PHE A 25 -30.45 -18.20 2.91
N LEU A 26 -30.51 -19.51 3.12
CA LEU A 26 -30.44 -20.56 2.10
C LEU A 26 -31.81 -21.08 1.64
N ASP A 27 -32.88 -20.82 2.41
CA ASP A 27 -34.25 -21.26 2.10
C ASP A 27 -34.88 -20.58 0.88
N GLN A 28 -34.22 -19.58 0.30
CA GLN A 28 -34.63 -18.99 -0.97
C GLN A 28 -34.02 -19.80 -2.11
N LYS A 29 -34.84 -20.25 -3.08
CA LYS A 29 -34.38 -20.87 -4.34
C LYS A 29 -33.14 -20.13 -4.87
N GLN A 30 -31.97 -20.73 -4.69
CA GLN A 30 -30.73 -20.22 -5.23
C GLN A 30 -30.59 -20.77 -6.65
N ASP A 31 -30.68 -19.89 -7.63
CA ASP A 31 -30.11 -20.19 -8.93
C ASP A 31 -28.60 -20.34 -8.73
N SER A 32 -28.04 -21.49 -9.10
CA SER A 32 -26.61 -21.77 -8.97
C SER A 32 -25.85 -20.92 -9.98
N HIS A 33 -25.51 -19.70 -9.59
CA HIS A 33 -24.63 -18.83 -10.34
C HIS A 33 -23.26 -18.80 -9.68
N GLU A 34 -22.21 -18.82 -10.49
CA GLU A 34 -20.86 -18.53 -9.98
C GLU A 34 -20.84 -17.16 -9.30
N LEU A 35 -20.14 -17.08 -8.16
CA LEU A 35 -19.94 -15.81 -7.47
C LEU A 35 -19.19 -14.86 -8.40
N THR A 36 -19.68 -13.62 -8.52
CA THR A 36 -18.97 -12.60 -9.28
C THR A 36 -17.60 -12.38 -8.65
N PRO A 37 -16.50 -12.52 -9.41
CA PRO A 37 -15.16 -12.26 -8.89
C PRO A 37 -15.06 -10.88 -8.26
N ILE A 38 -14.33 -10.76 -7.14
CA ILE A 38 -14.00 -9.44 -6.59
C ILE A 38 -13.00 -8.82 -7.55
N SER A 39 -13.35 -7.68 -8.14
CA SER A 39 -12.40 -6.89 -8.92
C SER A 39 -11.34 -6.31 -7.98
N TYR A 40 -10.07 -6.46 -8.33
CA TYR A 40 -8.99 -5.80 -7.61
C TYR A 40 -8.76 -4.41 -8.18
N SER A 41 -8.24 -3.50 -7.36
CA SER A 41 -7.97 -2.12 -7.79
C SER A 41 -6.98 -2.06 -8.97
N LYS A 42 -6.07 -3.04 -9.09
CA LYS A 42 -5.19 -3.21 -10.26
C LYS A 42 -5.94 -3.41 -11.59
N ASP A 43 -7.13 -4.01 -11.55
CA ASP A 43 -7.87 -4.39 -12.76
C ASP A 43 -8.50 -3.15 -13.42
N VAL A 44 -8.74 -2.11 -12.62
CA VAL A 44 -9.36 -0.83 -13.02
C VAL A 44 -8.35 0.31 -13.18
N LEU A 45 -7.05 0.01 -13.19
CA LEU A 45 -6.01 1.00 -13.45
C LEU A 45 -6.16 1.63 -14.84
N SER A 46 -5.99 2.95 -14.91
CA SER A 46 -5.90 3.67 -16.19
C SER A 46 -4.70 3.19 -17.01
N LYS A 47 -4.62 3.53 -18.30
CA LYS A 47 -3.44 3.19 -19.13
C LYS A 47 -2.12 3.69 -18.50
N ALA A 48 -2.13 4.90 -17.94
CA ALA A 48 -0.98 5.46 -17.22
C ALA A 48 -0.71 4.70 -15.90
N GLY A 49 -1.78 4.32 -15.19
CA GLY A 49 -1.69 3.50 -13.98
C GLY A 49 -1.22 2.07 -14.25
N LYS A 50 -1.34 1.54 -15.47
CA LYS A 50 -0.78 0.23 -15.87
C LYS A 50 0.66 0.34 -16.38
N SER A 51 1.03 1.43 -17.04
CA SER A 51 2.40 1.62 -17.51
C SER A 51 3.36 1.94 -16.37
N GLN A 52 2.91 2.72 -15.37
CA GLN A 52 3.65 3.16 -14.15
C GLN A 52 5.13 3.44 -14.43
N SER A 53 5.40 4.13 -15.53
CA SER A 53 6.75 4.43 -15.96
C SER A 53 6.81 5.80 -16.62
N LYS A 54 7.87 6.55 -16.28
CA LYS A 54 8.33 7.77 -16.95
C LYS A 54 7.26 8.87 -17.09
N SER A 55 6.33 8.96 -16.14
CA SER A 55 5.33 10.02 -16.07
C SER A 55 5.53 10.80 -14.78
N ALA A 56 5.55 12.14 -14.86
CA ALA A 56 5.60 13.03 -13.72
C ALA A 56 4.50 14.07 -13.85
N PHE A 57 3.78 14.30 -12.76
CA PHE A 57 2.71 15.28 -12.69
C PHE A 57 3.06 16.30 -11.61
N LEU A 58 3.09 17.57 -12.00
CA LEU A 58 3.27 18.69 -11.08
C LEU A 58 1.93 19.39 -10.92
N ILE A 59 1.49 19.54 -9.68
CA ILE A 59 0.26 20.23 -9.33
C ILE A 59 0.63 21.35 -8.37
N THR A 60 0.11 22.55 -8.60
CA THR A 60 0.28 23.66 -7.68
C THR A 60 -0.72 23.53 -6.54
N ALA A 61 -0.28 23.79 -5.31
CA ALA A 61 -1.14 23.86 -4.13
C ALA A 61 -1.05 25.27 -3.52
N PRO A 62 -1.77 26.26 -4.09
CA PRO A 62 -1.74 27.62 -3.58
C PRO A 62 -2.13 27.66 -2.10
N GLY A 63 -1.35 28.34 -1.27
CA GLY A 63 -1.57 28.42 0.18
C GLY A 63 -0.78 27.40 1.00
N SER A 64 -0.15 26.40 0.38
CA SER A 64 0.83 25.55 1.07
C SER A 64 2.20 26.22 1.03
N GLN A 65 2.85 26.33 2.19
CA GLN A 65 4.28 26.68 2.29
C GLN A 65 5.20 25.45 2.20
N SER A 66 4.63 24.27 1.97
CA SER A 66 5.37 23.01 1.89
C SER A 66 5.15 22.31 0.57
N THR A 67 6.14 21.52 0.17
CA THR A 67 6.09 20.65 -1.01
C THR A 67 5.78 19.21 -0.61
N TYR A 68 5.12 18.48 -1.51
CA TYR A 68 4.75 17.08 -1.31
C TYR A 68 5.22 16.27 -2.51
N LEU A 69 5.69 15.04 -2.27
CA LEU A 69 6.14 14.14 -3.31
C LEU A 69 5.52 12.77 -3.11
N LYS A 70 5.15 12.13 -4.21
CA LYS A 70 4.96 10.68 -4.28
C LYS A 70 5.74 10.13 -5.48
N ALA A 71 6.71 9.28 -5.21
CA ALA A 71 7.40 8.49 -6.22
C ALA A 71 6.88 7.06 -6.13
N ILE A 72 6.41 6.51 -7.26
CA ILE A 72 5.70 5.25 -7.30
C ILE A 72 6.42 4.32 -8.27
N THR A 73 6.65 3.08 -7.85
CA THR A 73 7.16 2.00 -8.70
C THR A 73 6.28 0.76 -8.57
N LYS A 74 6.44 -0.18 -9.50
CA LYS A 74 5.73 -1.47 -9.48
C LYS A 74 6.41 -2.43 -8.53
N ILE A 75 5.61 -3.23 -7.85
CA ILE A 75 6.06 -4.43 -7.12
C ILE A 75 5.20 -5.62 -7.53
N PRO A 76 5.64 -6.86 -7.24
CA PRO A 76 4.79 -8.03 -7.39
C PRO A 76 3.46 -7.85 -6.64
N PHE A 77 2.36 -8.19 -7.30
CA PHE A 77 1.00 -8.05 -6.75
C PHE A 77 0.54 -9.27 -5.94
N ASP A 78 1.22 -10.41 -6.12
CA ASP A 78 0.85 -11.65 -5.48
C ASP A 78 1.16 -11.57 -3.98
N TYR A 79 0.13 -11.66 -3.12
CA TYR A 79 0.28 -11.69 -1.67
C TYR A 79 1.22 -12.80 -1.18
N SER A 80 1.35 -13.88 -1.95
CA SER A 80 2.24 -15.00 -1.67
C SER A 80 3.63 -14.88 -2.30
N HIS A 81 3.94 -13.75 -2.94
CA HIS A 81 5.25 -13.52 -3.53
C HIS A 81 6.36 -13.56 -2.48
N GLU A 82 7.44 -14.28 -2.79
CA GLU A 82 8.55 -14.53 -1.85
C GLU A 82 9.24 -13.25 -1.35
N ASP A 83 9.23 -12.20 -2.16
CA ASP A 83 9.85 -10.91 -1.80
C ASP A 83 8.96 -10.00 -0.95
N ASN A 84 7.66 -10.29 -0.77
CA ASN A 84 6.77 -9.40 -0.02
C ASN A 84 7.27 -9.18 1.40
N ALA A 85 7.67 -10.25 2.10
CA ALA A 85 8.22 -10.15 3.46
C ALA A 85 9.47 -9.26 3.52
N LYS A 86 10.35 -9.34 2.50
CA LYS A 86 11.56 -8.52 2.42
C LYS A 86 11.21 -7.05 2.16
N ILE A 87 10.28 -6.79 1.23
CA ILE A 87 9.81 -5.44 0.90
C ILE A 87 9.14 -4.79 2.12
N PHE A 88 8.25 -5.50 2.80
CA PHE A 88 7.59 -5.01 4.01
C PHE A 88 8.60 -4.69 5.11
N LEU A 89 9.54 -5.61 5.38
CA LEU A 89 10.57 -5.39 6.38
C LEU A 89 11.42 -4.15 6.06
N ALA A 90 11.84 -4.01 4.79
CA ALA A 90 12.58 -2.84 4.34
C ALA A 90 11.76 -1.55 4.52
N CYS A 91 10.47 -1.58 4.18
CA CYS A 91 9.59 -0.43 4.35
C CYS A 91 9.51 0.01 5.82
N GLU A 92 9.19 -0.92 6.71
CA GLU A 92 9.07 -0.67 8.13
C GLU A 92 10.39 -0.19 8.75
N TYR A 93 11.50 -0.84 8.41
CA TYR A 93 12.81 -0.46 8.94
C TYR A 93 13.24 0.94 8.49
N LEU A 94 13.03 1.30 7.21
CA LEU A 94 13.46 2.59 6.68
C LEU A 94 12.70 3.76 7.32
N GLN A 95 11.41 3.58 7.60
CA GLN A 95 10.52 4.66 8.05
C GLN A 95 10.18 4.66 9.55
N CYS A 96 10.62 3.65 10.32
CA CYS A 96 10.33 3.58 11.74
C CYS A 96 10.87 4.81 12.50
N VAL A 97 10.32 5.06 13.69
CA VAL A 97 10.80 6.14 14.57
C VAL A 97 12.27 5.91 14.90
N GLU A 98 13.10 6.95 14.75
CA GLU A 98 14.57 6.87 14.82
C GLU A 98 15.24 5.96 13.77
N GLY A 99 14.48 5.48 12.78
CA GLY A 99 14.98 4.77 11.61
C GLY A 99 15.75 5.68 10.64
N PRO A 100 16.27 5.11 9.54
CA PRO A 100 17.11 5.84 8.58
C PRO A 100 16.45 7.10 8.01
N PHE A 101 15.20 7.04 7.54
CA PHE A 101 14.51 8.22 7.01
C PHE A 101 14.16 9.21 8.11
N TRP A 102 13.81 8.73 9.30
CA TRP A 102 13.58 9.62 10.43
C TRP A 102 14.82 10.44 10.75
N ARG A 103 15.97 9.80 10.97
CA ARG A 103 17.21 10.49 11.33
C ARG A 103 17.76 11.34 10.18
N GLY A 104 17.79 10.80 8.96
CA GLY A 104 18.42 11.44 7.81
C GLY A 104 17.61 12.55 7.16
N ILE A 105 16.27 12.50 7.24
CA ILE A 105 15.39 13.43 6.53
C ILE A 105 14.58 14.28 7.51
N ARG A 106 13.89 13.64 8.48
CA ARG A 106 13.08 14.39 9.46
C ARG A 106 13.95 15.08 10.51
N GLY A 107 14.91 14.37 11.09
CA GLY A 107 15.81 14.86 12.13
C GLY A 107 16.72 15.98 11.67
N THR A 108 16.98 16.06 10.35
CA THR A 108 17.76 17.12 9.71
C THR A 108 16.89 18.29 9.23
N GLY A 109 15.56 18.21 9.37
CA GLY A 109 14.62 19.26 9.00
C GLY A 109 14.29 19.38 7.51
N LEU A 110 14.66 18.39 6.68
CA LEU A 110 14.38 18.42 5.23
C LEU A 110 12.89 18.22 4.92
N ALA A 111 12.20 17.41 5.74
CA ALA A 111 10.76 17.23 5.66
C ALA A 111 10.16 16.85 7.02
N TYR A 112 8.86 17.10 7.20
CA TYR A 112 8.16 16.62 8.39
C TYR A 112 8.02 15.09 8.40
N GLY A 113 7.80 14.47 7.23
CA GLY A 113 7.71 13.02 7.10
C GLY A 113 8.29 12.52 5.78
N ALA A 114 8.95 11.36 5.86
CA ALA A 114 9.41 10.59 4.72
C ALA A 114 9.04 9.12 4.97
N ASN A 115 8.22 8.56 4.09
CA ASN A 115 7.63 7.23 4.27
C ASN A 115 7.83 6.41 3.00
N ILE A 116 7.96 5.10 3.17
CA ILE A 116 7.96 4.15 2.07
C ILE A 116 7.05 2.99 2.43
N TYR A 117 6.08 2.70 1.59
CA TYR A 117 5.07 1.70 1.89
C TYR A 117 4.49 1.10 0.62
N THR A 118 3.94 -0.09 0.74
CA THR A 118 3.30 -0.78 -0.37
C THR A 118 1.81 -0.47 -0.41
N ASP A 119 1.26 -0.31 -1.60
CA ASP A 119 -0.17 -0.39 -1.86
C ASP A 119 -0.44 -1.66 -2.67
N HIS A 120 -0.76 -2.73 -1.95
CA HIS A 120 -0.88 -4.07 -2.52
C HIS A 120 -2.01 -4.17 -3.53
N ASP A 121 -3.15 -3.52 -3.28
CA ASP A 121 -4.32 -3.56 -4.17
C ASP A 121 -4.02 -2.97 -5.56
N TYR A 122 -3.03 -2.09 -5.64
CA TYR A 122 -2.54 -1.51 -6.89
C TYR A 122 -1.19 -2.08 -7.36
N GLY A 123 -0.55 -2.98 -6.60
CA GLY A 123 0.76 -3.54 -6.91
C GLY A 123 1.86 -2.47 -6.94
N GLN A 124 1.83 -1.54 -5.97
CA GLN A 124 2.70 -0.36 -5.95
C GLN A 124 3.59 -0.31 -4.72
N LEU A 125 4.81 0.19 -4.89
CA LEU A 125 5.65 0.69 -3.81
C LEU A 125 5.74 2.20 -3.94
N ILE A 126 5.44 2.89 -2.85
CA ILE A 126 5.26 4.33 -2.81
C ILE A 126 6.27 4.90 -1.83
N PHE A 127 7.18 5.74 -2.31
CA PHE A 127 7.93 6.66 -1.48
C PHE A 127 7.20 8.00 -1.44
N SER A 128 7.04 8.57 -0.25
CA SER A 128 6.32 9.83 -0.06
C SER A 128 7.06 10.78 0.87
N ILE A 129 7.06 12.06 0.50
CA ILE A 129 7.51 13.15 1.35
C ILE A 129 6.28 13.98 1.73
N TYR A 130 6.05 14.09 3.03
CA TYR A 130 4.98 14.88 3.60
C TYR A 130 5.54 16.16 4.22
N ARG A 131 5.05 17.31 3.73
CA ARG A 131 5.51 18.65 4.11
C ARG A 131 7.04 18.78 4.07
N GLY A 132 7.60 18.68 2.87
CA GLY A 132 9.01 18.92 2.61
C GLY A 132 9.32 20.41 2.68
N ALA A 133 10.33 20.77 3.47
CA ALA A 133 10.97 22.08 3.43
C ALA A 133 11.94 22.16 2.23
N ASP A 134 12.63 21.04 1.95
CA ASP A 134 13.45 20.84 0.76
C ASP A 134 13.21 19.41 0.23
N THR A 135 12.22 19.28 -0.66
CA THR A 135 11.77 17.98 -1.17
C THR A 135 12.78 17.34 -2.12
N GLU A 136 13.51 18.15 -2.89
CA GLU A 136 14.56 17.65 -3.79
C GLU A 136 15.69 17.01 -2.99
N LYS A 137 16.20 17.74 -1.98
CA LYS A 137 17.26 17.22 -1.12
C LYS A 137 16.80 16.04 -0.28
N ALA A 138 15.58 16.08 0.26
CA ALA A 138 14.99 14.95 0.97
C ALA A 138 14.93 13.68 0.09
N PHE A 139 14.56 13.81 -1.19
CA PHE A 139 14.56 12.69 -2.13
C PHE A 139 15.98 12.16 -2.41
N SER A 140 16.96 13.05 -2.60
CA SER A 140 18.36 12.67 -2.80
C SER A 140 18.93 11.92 -1.59
N VAL A 141 18.70 12.41 -0.37
CA VAL A 141 19.11 11.73 0.87
C VAL A 141 18.41 10.38 1.03
N ALA A 142 17.11 10.29 0.72
CA ALA A 142 16.40 9.00 0.76
C ALA A 142 17.05 7.97 -0.19
N LYS A 143 17.42 8.41 -1.40
CA LYS A 143 18.09 7.56 -2.39
C LYS A 143 19.47 7.10 -1.92
N GLU A 144 20.26 7.98 -1.31
CA GLU A 144 21.55 7.64 -0.72
C GLU A 144 21.41 6.59 0.38
N ILE A 145 20.50 6.83 1.34
CA ILE A 145 20.19 5.89 2.42
C ILE A 145 19.85 4.50 1.88
N VAL A 146 18.99 4.42 0.86
CA VAL A 146 18.60 3.13 0.27
C VAL A 146 19.79 2.46 -0.44
N ASN A 147 20.60 3.21 -1.18
CA ASN A 147 21.78 2.67 -1.87
C ASN A 147 22.84 2.14 -0.89
N ASP A 148 23.00 2.75 0.28
CA ASP A 148 23.93 2.31 1.31
C ASP A 148 23.60 0.91 1.87
N PHE A 149 22.33 0.50 1.79
CA PHE A 149 21.89 -0.87 2.12
C PHE A 149 22.06 -1.86 0.96
N TYR A 150 22.10 -1.39 -0.29
CA TYR A 150 22.22 -2.24 -1.47
C TYR A 150 23.68 -2.60 -1.80
N CYS A 151 24.63 -1.74 -1.46
CA CYS A 151 26.05 -1.88 -1.84
C CYS A 151 26.96 -2.50 -0.75
N LYS A 152 26.42 -3.32 0.16
CA LYS A 152 27.20 -4.05 1.17
C LYS A 152 27.13 -5.56 0.97
#